data_AF-A0A8T5TI19-F1
#
_entry.id   AF-A0A8T5TI19-F1
#
_cell.length_a   1.000
_cell.length_b   1.000
_cell.length_c   1.000
_cell.angle_alpha   90.00
_cell.angle_beta   90.00
_cell.angle_gamma   90.00
#
_symmetry.space_group_name_H-M   'P 1'
#
loop_
_entity.id
_entity.type
_entity.pdbx_description
1 polymer ?
#
loop_
_entity_poly.entity_id
_entity_poly.type
_entity_poly.pdbx_seq_one_letter_code
_entity_poly.pdbx_strand_id
1 'polypeptide(L)'
;MEIESVNLKSDQKGATLGVREFIARFPRAIQVLIFAIVHSLTGFDDNPFSPAAQMGVRLHMTVIAAIIFIVFVVIFWKYYTLTTEKLEKIKTELKELGI
;
A
#
# COMPACT_ATOMS: atom_id res chain seq x y z
N MET A 1 -0.47 -23.70 6.35
CA MET A 1 -1.66 -23.03 5.78
C MET A 1 -1.51 -23.09 4.28
N GLU A 2 -1.95 -24.19 3.67
CA GLU A 2 -2.01 -24.28 2.20
C GLU A 2 -2.98 -23.21 1.73
N ILE A 3 -2.48 -22.23 0.97
CA ILE A 3 -3.34 -21.30 0.26
C ILE A 3 -3.87 -22.09 -0.93
N GLU A 4 -5.09 -22.61 -0.78
CA GLU A 4 -5.84 -23.25 -1.85
C GLU A 4 -5.79 -22.34 -3.08
N SER A 5 -5.11 -22.82 -4.14
CA SER A 5 -4.90 -22.03 -5.33
C SER A 5 -6.21 -21.96 -6.11
N VAL A 6 -6.96 -20.88 -5.87
CA VAL A 6 -8.18 -20.57 -6.61
C VAL A 6 -7.90 -20.61 -8.12
N ASN A 7 -8.53 -21.56 -8.83
CA ASN A 7 -8.32 -21.74 -10.26
C ASN A 7 -9.20 -20.76 -11.06
N LEU A 8 -8.76 -19.51 -11.13
CA LEU A 8 -9.42 -18.47 -11.91
C LEU A 8 -9.43 -18.80 -13.42
N LYS A 9 -10.51 -18.42 -14.12
CA LYS A 9 -10.58 -18.49 -15.60
C LYS A 9 -9.50 -17.60 -16.24
N SER A 10 -9.05 -17.91 -17.45
CA SER A 10 -7.85 -17.27 -18.05
C SER A 10 -8.01 -15.76 -18.27
N ASP A 11 -9.22 -15.32 -18.57
CA ASP A 11 -9.64 -13.92 -18.67
C ASP A 11 -9.57 -13.21 -17.31
N GLN A 12 -10.07 -13.84 -16.24
CA GLN A 12 -10.00 -13.31 -14.88
C GLN A 12 -8.57 -13.28 -14.33
N LYS A 13 -7.72 -14.24 -14.71
CA LYS A 13 -6.29 -14.26 -14.37
C LYS A 13 -5.57 -13.04 -14.94
N GLY A 14 -5.83 -12.70 -16.21
CA GLY A 14 -5.23 -11.53 -16.86
C GLY A 14 -5.59 -10.22 -16.19
N ALA A 15 -6.88 -10.00 -15.91
CA ALA A 15 -7.36 -8.79 -15.22
C ALA A 15 -6.79 -8.68 -13.80
N THR A 16 -6.79 -9.77 -13.04
CA THR A 16 -6.27 -9.81 -11.67
C THR A 16 -4.76 -9.53 -11.63
N LEU A 17 -4.00 -10.07 -12.59
CA LEU A 17 -2.57 -9.81 -12.71
C LEU A 17 -2.31 -8.33 -13.01
N GLY A 18 -3.07 -7.72 -13.92
CA GLY A 18 -2.95 -6.30 -14.24
C GLY A 18 -3.21 -5.40 -13.04
N VAL A 19 -4.29 -5.65 -12.29
CA VAL A 19 -4.61 -4.90 -11.06
C VAL A 19 -3.50 -5.07 -10.02
N ARG A 20 -3.02 -6.30 -9.81
CA ARG A 20 -1.92 -6.57 -8.87
C ARG A 20 -0.66 -5.79 -9.24
N GLU A 21 -0.25 -5.82 -10.50
CA GLU A 21 0.95 -5.12 -10.97
C GLU A 21 0.81 -3.60 -10.84
N PHE A 22 -0.37 -3.06 -11.12
CA PHE A 22 -0.66 -1.64 -10.91
C PHE A 22 -0.53 -1.25 -9.43
N ILE A 23 -1.19 -1.99 -8.54
CA ILE A 23 -1.14 -1.75 -7.09
C ILE A 23 0.29 -1.93 -6.55
N ALA A 24 1.07 -2.87 -7.08
CA ALA A 24 2.47 -3.06 -6.68
C ALA A 24 3.37 -1.87 -7.06
N ARG A 25 3.08 -1.17 -8.16
CA ARG A 25 3.88 -0.03 -8.65
C ARG A 25 3.41 1.32 -8.11
N PHE A 26 2.13 1.42 -7.75
CA PHE A 26 1.52 2.65 -7.25
C PHE A 26 2.26 3.29 -6.06
N PRO A 27 2.73 2.53 -5.03
CA PRO A 27 3.52 3.10 -3.93
C PRO A 27 4.79 3.82 -4.38
N ARG A 28 5.45 3.33 -5.44
CA ARG A 28 6.67 3.96 -5.97
C ARG A 28 6.38 5.33 -6.56
N ALA A 29 5.25 5.49 -7.25
CA ALA A 29 4.84 6.78 -7.79
C ALA A 29 4.57 7.79 -6.66
N ILE A 30 3.86 7.35 -5.60
CA ILE A 30 3.61 8.18 -4.41
C ILE A 30 4.93 8.56 -3.73
N GLN A 31 5.87 7.63 -3.59
CA GLN A 31 7.16 7.89 -2.96
C GLN A 31 7.95 8.97 -3.72
N VAL A 32 7.99 8.91 -5.05
CA VAL A 32 8.64 9.92 -5.89
C VAL A 32 7.98 11.29 -5.71
N LEU A 33 6.65 11.35 -5.64
CA LEU A 33 5.91 12.59 -5.40
C LEU A 33 6.24 13.19 -4.03
N ILE A 34 6.23 12.38 -2.97
CA ILE A 34 6.60 12.82 -1.62
C ILE A 34 8.02 13.37 -1.61
N PHE A 35 8.96 12.64 -2.23
CA PHE A 35 10.35 13.06 -2.31
C PHE A 35 10.48 14.41 -3.02
N ALA A 36 9.80 14.60 -4.15
CA ALA A 36 9.81 15.87 -4.89
C ALA A 36 9.28 17.03 -4.04
N ILE A 37 8.20 16.83 -3.30
CA ILE A 37 7.64 17.85 -2.40
C ILE A 37 8.64 18.20 -1.30
N VAL A 38 9.15 17.20 -0.56
CA VAL A 38 10.10 17.44 0.53
C VAL A 38 11.38 18.10 0.00
N HIS A 39 11.90 17.62 -1.13
CA HIS A 39 13.06 18.19 -1.78
C HIS A 39 12.86 19.68 -2.11
N SER A 40 11.73 20.03 -2.74
CA SER A 40 11.40 21.42 -3.09
C SER A 40 11.29 22.34 -1.87
N LEU A 41 10.91 21.81 -0.70
CA LEU A 41 10.77 22.58 0.53
C LEU A 41 12.07 22.69 1.33
N THR A 42 12.97 21.71 1.23
CA THR A 42 14.19 21.66 2.07
C THR A 42 15.50 21.93 1.33
N GLY A 43 15.49 21.97 -0.01
CA GLY A 43 16.66 22.31 -0.84
C GLY A 43 17.88 21.43 -0.55
N PHE A 44 17.68 20.10 -0.52
CA PHE A 44 18.76 19.21 -0.07
C PHE A 44 19.94 19.10 -1.06
N ASP A 45 19.81 19.53 -2.33
CA ASP A 45 20.89 19.43 -3.33
C ASP A 45 21.92 20.57 -3.20
N ASP A 46 21.49 21.78 -2.85
CA ASP A 46 22.35 22.95 -2.72
C ASP A 46 23.37 22.80 -1.57
N ASN A 47 22.92 22.30 -0.42
CA ASN A 47 23.79 21.96 0.70
C ASN A 47 23.19 20.81 1.53
N PRO A 48 23.63 19.56 1.31
CA PRO A 48 23.09 18.38 2.00
C PRO A 48 23.39 18.37 3.50
N PHE A 49 24.35 19.17 3.96
CA PHE A 49 24.68 19.30 5.38
C PHE A 49 23.93 20.44 6.08
N SER A 50 23.17 21.24 5.34
CA SER A 50 22.37 22.31 5.92
C SER A 50 21.34 21.74 6.93
N PRO A 51 21.02 22.49 8.00
CA PRO A 51 20.01 22.06 8.97
C PRO A 51 18.65 21.74 8.31
N ALA A 52 18.28 22.50 7.27
CA ALA A 52 17.04 22.29 6.51
C ALA A 52 17.06 20.97 5.74
N ALA A 53 18.16 20.66 5.03
CA ALA A 53 18.32 19.40 4.32
C ALA A 53 18.28 18.18 5.26
N GLN A 54 19.00 18.25 6.38
CA GLN A 54 18.97 17.18 7.38
C GLN A 54 17.57 16.99 7.98
N MET A 55 16.82 18.08 8.18
CA MET A 55 15.45 18.02 8.64
C MET A 55 14.52 17.39 7.60
N GLY A 56 14.67 17.72 6.32
CA GLY A 56 13.91 17.09 5.22
C GLY A 56 14.15 15.58 5.13
N VAL A 57 15.41 15.16 5.24
CA VAL A 57 15.76 13.73 5.27
C VAL A 57 15.12 13.03 6.47
N ARG A 58 15.19 13.60 7.68
CA ARG A 58 14.53 13.00 8.85
C ARG A 58 13.01 12.95 8.66
N LEU A 59 12.41 14.02 8.14
CA LEU A 59 10.96 14.13 7.93
C LEU A 59 10.42 13.02 7.03
N HIS A 60 11.06 12.76 5.88
CA HIS A 60 10.57 11.73 4.96
C HIS A 60 10.84 10.30 5.45
N MET A 61 11.97 10.04 6.13
CA MET A 61 12.32 8.70 6.62
C MET A 61 11.53 8.30 7.86
N THR A 62 11.10 9.26 8.69
CA THR A 62 10.43 8.95 9.97
C THR A 62 8.99 9.44 10.00
N VAL A 63 8.77 10.76 9.97
CA VAL A 63 7.45 11.35 10.22
C VAL A 63 6.46 10.99 9.12
N ILE A 64 6.83 11.21 7.86
CA ILE A 64 5.94 10.92 6.74
C ILE A 64 5.70 9.40 6.63
N ALA A 65 6.75 8.59 6.77
CA ALA A 65 6.63 7.13 6.79
C ALA A 65 5.70 6.64 7.91
N ALA A 66 5.83 7.18 9.12
CA ALA A 66 5.00 6.83 10.26
C ALA A 66 3.53 7.23 10.06
N ILE A 67 3.27 8.44 9.55
CA ILE A 67 1.90 8.90 9.26
C ILE A 67 1.24 7.98 8.23
N ILE A 68 1.93 7.67 7.13
CA ILE A 68 1.41 6.76 6.09
C ILE A 68 1.12 5.39 6.70
N PHE A 69 2.04 4.85 7.50
CA PHE A 69 1.84 3.56 8.17
C PHE A 69 0.62 3.57 9.10
N ILE A 70 0.46 4.61 9.93
CA ILE A 70 -0.69 4.75 10.83
C ILE A 70 -1.99 4.83 10.04
N VAL A 71 -2.02 5.60 8.96
CA VAL A 71 -3.19 5.69 8.07
C VAL A 71 -3.56 4.31 7.52
N PHE A 72 -2.59 3.55 7.03
CA PHE A 72 -2.84 2.18 6.58
C PHE A 72 -3.33 1.28 7.71
N VAL A 73 -2.71 1.32 8.89
CA VAL A 73 -3.16 0.53 10.05
C VAL A 73 -4.61 0.85 10.39
N VAL A 74 -5.00 2.12 10.42
CA VAL A 74 -6.39 2.53 10.70
C VAL A 74 -7.35 2.03 9.62
N ILE A 75 -6.98 2.12 8.34
CA ILE A 75 -7.77 1.60 7.22
C ILE A 75 -7.93 0.07 7.35
N PHE A 76 -6.84 -0.66 7.55
CA PHE A 76 -6.87 -2.12 7.70
C PHE A 76 -7.69 -2.53 8.92
N TRP A 77 -7.52 -1.82 10.04
CA TRP A 77 -8.27 -2.12 11.25
C TRP A 77 -9.77 -1.90 11.06
N LYS A 78 -10.19 -0.83 10.36
CA LYS A 78 -11.60 -0.50 10.15
C LYS A 78 -12.28 -1.36 9.09
N TYR A 79 -11.62 -1.61 7.96
CA TYR A 79 -12.27 -2.21 6.78
C TYR A 79 -11.95 -3.69 6.59
N TYR A 80 -10.83 -4.18 7.13
CA TYR A 80 -10.35 -5.54 6.90
C TYR A 80 -10.39 -6.42 8.15
N THR A 81 -11.21 -6.08 9.15
CA THR A 81 -11.43 -6.94 10.31
C THR A 81 -12.11 -8.25 9.88
N LEU A 82 -11.38 -9.36 9.94
CA LEU A 82 -11.89 -10.71 9.70
C LEU A 82 -12.45 -11.28 11.01
N THR A 83 -13.75 -11.09 11.23
CA THR A 83 -14.49 -11.82 12.27
C THR A 83 -14.92 -13.18 11.74
N THR A 84 -15.08 -14.17 12.61
CA THR A 84 -15.52 -15.54 12.26
C THR A 84 -16.80 -15.53 11.41
N GLU A 85 -17.76 -14.68 11.76
CA GLU A 85 -19.02 -14.53 11.02
C GLU A 85 -18.83 -14.00 9.59
N LYS A 86 -18.04 -12.91 9.42
CA LYS A 86 -17.65 -12.39 8.09
C LYS A 86 -16.90 -13.44 7.27
N LEU A 87 -16.04 -14.23 7.91
CA LEU A 87 -15.29 -15.27 7.21
C LEU A 87 -16.21 -16.36 6.66
N GLU A 88 -17.14 -16.87 7.46
CA GLU A 88 -18.11 -17.87 7.02
C GLU A 88 -19.04 -17.31 5.92
N LYS A 89 -19.42 -16.03 6.02
CA LYS A 89 -20.18 -15.34 4.97
C LYS A 89 -19.40 -15.28 3.65
N ILE A 90 -18.14 -14.84 3.69
CA ILE A 90 -17.28 -14.79 2.49
C ILE A 90 -17.08 -16.18 1.89
N LYS A 91 -16.86 -17.22 2.70
CA LYS A 91 -16.76 -18.61 2.21
C LYS A 91 -18.03 -19.06 1.50
N THR A 92 -19.20 -18.65 2.00
CA THR A 92 -20.49 -18.98 1.40
C THR A 92 -20.65 -18.26 0.05
N GLU A 93 -20.37 -16.96 0.00
CA GLU A 93 -20.41 -16.15 -1.22
C GLU A 93 -19.45 -16.70 -2.30
N LEU A 94 -18.25 -17.13 -1.91
CA LEU A 94 -17.28 -17.74 -2.83
C LEU A 94 -17.82 -19.06 -3.42
N LYS A 95 -18.41 -19.92 -2.59
CA LYS A 95 -19.07 -21.16 -3.04
C LYS A 95 -20.20 -20.89 -4.02
N GLU A 96 -21.02 -19.86 -3.78
CA GLU A 96 -22.11 -19.45 -4.69
C GLU A 96 -21.58 -18.97 -6.04
N LEU A 97 -20.41 -18.32 -6.05
CA LEU A 97 -19.71 -17.90 -7.26
C LEU A 97 -19.01 -19.07 -8.00
N GLY A 98 -19.02 -20.27 -7.41
CA GLY A 98 -18.37 -21.47 -7.95
C GLY A 98 -16.84 -21.42 -7.87
N ILE A 99 -16.31 -20.69 -6.88
CA ILE A 99 -14.88 -20.47 -6.65
C ILE A 99 -14.49 -20.99 -5.26
#